data_AF-A0A7C5JQE1-F1
#
_entry.id   AF-A0A7C5JQE1-F1
#
_cell.length_a   1.000
_cell.length_b   1.000
_cell.length_c   1.000
_cell.angle_alpha   90.00
_cell.angle_beta   90.00
_cell.angle_gamma   90.00
#
_symmetry.space_group_name_H-M   'P 1'
#
loop_
_entity.id
_entity.type
_entity.pdbx_description
1 polymer ?
#
loop_
_entity_poly.entity_id
_entity_poly.type
_entity_poly.pdbx_seq_one_letter_code
_entity_poly.pdbx_strand_id
1 'polypeptide(L)'
;MPDDLRNQFSKFLQHLAESLDISESRYKQAEERYQAVGNWLARDESIVAKYNPDIYPQGSFRLGTVIKPITDAEEYDIDLVCELSLTKDQLSQKQLKDLVGYEIKGYARANKMKSPPENGRRCWTLNYADGAQFHMDIL
;
A
#
# COMPACT_ATOMS: atom_id res chain seq x y z
N MET A 1 -39.21 19.07 -11.99
CA MET A 1 -38.41 19.46 -10.83
C MET A 1 -37.11 20.01 -11.34
N PRO A 2 -36.94 21.34 -11.40
CA PRO A 2 -35.84 21.89 -12.15
C PRO A 2 -34.40 21.53 -11.81
N ASP A 3 -33.68 22.62 -11.63
CA ASP A 3 -32.23 22.64 -11.62
C ASP A 3 -31.67 23.13 -10.29
N ASP A 4 -32.41 23.93 -9.51
CA ASP A 4 -31.91 24.45 -8.23
C ASP A 4 -31.73 23.34 -7.18
N LEU A 5 -32.75 22.49 -6.98
CA LEU A 5 -32.64 21.35 -6.06
C LEU A 5 -31.58 20.34 -6.53
N ARG A 6 -31.47 20.13 -7.84
CA ARG A 6 -30.42 19.27 -8.42
C ARG A 6 -29.04 19.84 -8.15
N ASN A 7 -28.84 21.14 -8.34
CA ASN A 7 -27.59 21.84 -8.07
C ASN A 7 -27.23 21.80 -6.57
N GLN A 8 -28.20 21.95 -5.68
CA GLN A 8 -28.00 21.82 -4.23
C GLN A 8 -27.53 20.41 -3.87
N PHE A 9 -28.19 19.36 -4.40
CA PHE A 9 -27.75 17.98 -4.18
C PHE A 9 -26.37 17.69 -4.78
N SER A 10 -26.09 18.16 -5.99
CA SER A 10 -24.77 18.00 -6.61
C SER A 10 -23.66 18.63 -5.77
N LYS A 11 -23.86 19.86 -5.27
CA LYS A 11 -22.90 20.54 -4.39
C LYS A 11 -22.73 19.78 -3.07
N PHE A 12 -23.82 19.30 -2.47
CA PHE A 12 -23.75 18.51 -1.24
C PHE A 12 -22.95 17.22 -1.44
N LEU A 13 -23.23 16.46 -2.50
CA LEU A 13 -22.51 15.23 -2.82
C LEU A 13 -21.04 15.50 -3.14
N GLN A 14 -20.73 16.60 -3.84
CA GLN A 14 -19.36 17.00 -4.11
C GLN A 14 -18.59 17.31 -2.83
N HIS A 15 -19.13 18.14 -1.93
CA HIS A 15 -18.48 18.44 -0.65
C HIS A 15 -18.35 17.19 0.23
N LEU A 16 -19.33 16.29 0.20
CA LEU A 16 -19.24 15.01 0.90
C LEU A 16 -18.08 14.17 0.34
N ALA A 17 -17.97 14.05 -0.99
CA ALA A 17 -16.86 13.34 -1.61
C ALA A 17 -15.51 13.97 -1.25
N GLU A 18 -15.35 15.29 -1.36
CA GLU A 18 -14.13 16.02 -0.97
C GLU A 18 -13.79 15.84 0.52
N SER A 19 -14.79 15.76 1.38
CA SER A 19 -14.58 15.51 2.82
C SER A 19 -14.04 14.11 3.09
N LEU A 20 -14.48 13.11 2.31
CA LEU A 20 -14.07 11.71 2.42
C LEU A 20 -12.75 11.43 1.71
N ASP A 21 -12.38 12.19 0.68
CA ASP A 21 -11.25 11.86 -0.20
C ASP A 21 -9.90 12.07 0.48
N ILE A 22 -8.89 11.27 0.15
CA ILE A 22 -7.52 11.47 0.64
C ILE A 22 -6.96 12.82 0.17
N SER A 23 -6.15 13.48 1.00
CA SER A 23 -5.45 14.69 0.52
C SER A 23 -4.36 14.31 -0.48
N GLU A 24 -4.14 15.16 -1.49
CA GLU A 24 -3.07 14.96 -2.49
C GLU A 24 -1.69 14.73 -1.84
N SER A 25 -1.40 15.47 -0.76
CA SER A 25 -0.15 15.32 0.00
C SER A 25 0.01 13.95 0.66
N ARG A 26 -1.09 13.32 1.12
CA ARG A 26 -1.07 11.98 1.72
C ARG A 26 -1.01 10.91 0.64
N TYR A 27 -1.68 11.13 -0.49
CA TYR A 27 -1.57 10.25 -1.65
C TYR A 27 -0.13 10.16 -2.16
N LYS A 28 0.54 11.30 -2.35
CA LYS A 28 1.96 11.34 -2.75
C LYS A 28 2.88 10.67 -1.73
N GLN A 29 2.63 10.89 -0.44
CA GLN A 29 3.38 10.19 0.61
C GLN A 29 3.20 8.66 0.51
N ALA A 30 1.97 8.18 0.35
CA ALA A 30 1.70 6.75 0.16
C ALA A 30 2.48 6.19 -1.04
N GLU A 31 2.48 6.95 -2.16
CA GLU A 31 3.22 6.61 -3.38
C GLU A 31 4.72 6.49 -3.14
N GLU A 32 5.34 7.51 -2.55
CA GLU A 32 6.76 7.50 -2.20
C GLU A 32 7.13 6.29 -1.32
N ARG A 33 6.28 5.94 -0.36
CA ARG A 33 6.56 4.82 0.56
C ARG A 33 6.49 3.46 -0.13
N TYR A 34 5.47 3.18 -0.95
CA TYR A 34 5.44 1.88 -1.63
C TYR A 34 6.51 1.78 -2.70
N GLN A 35 6.86 2.89 -3.37
CA GLN A 35 7.98 2.91 -4.31
C GLN A 35 9.31 2.65 -3.59
N ALA A 36 9.50 3.13 -2.37
CA ALA A 36 10.68 2.79 -1.56
C ALA A 36 10.79 1.29 -1.26
N VAL A 37 9.66 0.62 -1.02
CA VAL A 37 9.62 -0.85 -0.88
C VAL A 37 9.97 -1.53 -2.21
N GLY A 38 9.45 -1.04 -3.34
CA GLY A 38 9.81 -1.54 -4.67
C GLY A 38 11.29 -1.43 -4.99
N ASN A 39 11.87 -0.25 -4.76
CA ASN A 39 13.30 0.00 -4.93
C ASN A 39 14.14 -0.90 -4.02
N TRP A 40 13.67 -1.13 -2.78
CA TRP A 40 14.31 -2.09 -1.91
C TRP A 40 14.31 -3.48 -2.55
N LEU A 41 13.16 -3.99 -2.99
CA LEU A 41 13.06 -5.33 -3.58
C LEU A 41 13.91 -5.47 -4.86
N ALA A 42 14.07 -4.41 -5.64
CA ALA A 42 14.80 -4.42 -6.91
C ALA A 42 16.33 -4.21 -6.79
N ARG A 43 16.86 -3.84 -5.62
CA ARG A 43 18.31 -3.60 -5.43
C ARG A 43 19.14 -4.86 -5.66
N ASP A 44 20.40 -4.71 -6.06
CA ASP A 44 21.29 -5.84 -6.39
C ASP A 44 21.48 -6.85 -5.25
N GLU A 45 21.45 -6.41 -3.99
CA GLU A 45 21.61 -7.27 -2.81
C GLU A 45 20.31 -8.00 -2.41
N SER A 46 19.19 -7.68 -3.04
CA SER A 46 17.91 -8.33 -2.78
C SER A 46 17.92 -9.77 -3.28
N ILE A 47 17.49 -10.71 -2.44
CA ILE A 47 17.44 -12.13 -2.81
C ILE A 47 16.37 -12.40 -3.89
N VAL A 48 15.45 -11.46 -4.10
CA VAL A 48 14.40 -11.54 -5.13
C VAL A 48 14.71 -10.72 -6.37
N ALA A 49 15.79 -9.92 -6.43
CA ALA A 49 16.12 -9.08 -7.58
C ALA A 49 16.25 -9.88 -8.89
N LYS A 50 16.81 -11.09 -8.81
CA LYS A 50 16.89 -12.03 -9.93
C LYS A 50 15.54 -12.44 -10.55
N TYR A 51 14.43 -12.18 -9.86
CA TYR A 51 13.08 -12.43 -10.33
C TYR A 51 12.38 -11.16 -10.84
N ASN A 52 13.12 -10.07 -11.07
CA ASN A 52 12.59 -8.81 -11.59
C ASN A 52 11.32 -8.34 -10.85
N PRO A 53 11.45 -8.02 -9.55
CA PRO A 53 10.30 -7.64 -8.72
C PRO A 53 9.65 -6.36 -9.23
N ASP A 54 8.33 -6.38 -9.37
CA ASP A 54 7.51 -5.21 -9.64
C ASP A 54 6.50 -5.01 -8.51
N ILE A 55 6.36 -3.78 -8.02
CA ILE A 55 5.42 -3.45 -6.95
C ILE A 55 4.44 -2.39 -7.43
N TYR A 56 3.16 -2.64 -7.20
CA TYR A 56 2.12 -1.69 -7.59
C TYR A 56 0.93 -1.74 -6.65
N PRO A 57 0.21 -0.61 -6.51
CA PRO A 57 -1.01 -0.58 -5.70
C PRO A 57 -2.08 -1.45 -6.33
N GLN A 58 -2.94 -2.02 -5.50
CA GLN A 58 -4.24 -2.58 -5.86
C GLN A 58 -5.32 -1.94 -4.96
N GLY A 59 -6.55 -2.46 -4.99
CA GLY A 59 -7.60 -2.00 -4.08
C GLY A 59 -7.97 -0.52 -4.26
N SER A 60 -8.31 0.12 -3.14
CA SER A 60 -8.84 1.49 -3.09
C SER A 60 -7.88 2.53 -3.67
N PHE A 61 -6.58 2.39 -3.41
CA PHE A 61 -5.54 3.28 -3.93
C PHE A 61 -5.43 3.22 -5.45
N ARG A 62 -5.49 2.01 -6.04
CA ARG A 62 -5.50 1.86 -7.52
C ARG A 62 -6.76 2.44 -8.14
N LEU A 63 -7.90 2.30 -7.47
CA LEU A 63 -9.20 2.75 -8.01
C LEU A 63 -9.48 4.24 -7.78
N GLY A 64 -8.67 4.93 -6.98
CA GLY A 64 -8.94 6.32 -6.60
C GLY A 64 -10.17 6.44 -5.68
N THR A 65 -10.45 5.40 -4.89
CA THR A 65 -11.59 5.34 -3.96
C THR A 65 -11.12 5.21 -2.51
N VAL A 66 -9.89 5.59 -2.22
CA VAL A 66 -9.37 5.65 -0.85
C VAL A 66 -10.08 6.77 -0.12
N ILE A 67 -10.49 6.51 1.12
CA ILE A 67 -11.12 7.50 1.98
C ILE A 67 -10.22 7.83 3.17
N LYS A 68 -10.35 9.04 3.70
CA LYS A 68 -9.73 9.44 4.96
C LYS A 68 -10.21 8.52 6.08
N PRO A 69 -9.32 8.08 6.98
CA PRO A 69 -9.70 7.41 8.20
C PRO A 69 -10.65 8.27 9.04
N ILE A 70 -11.51 7.63 9.83
CA ILE A 70 -12.53 8.33 10.63
C ILE A 70 -11.89 9.06 11.80
N THR A 71 -10.78 8.54 12.31
CA THR A 71 -10.03 9.11 13.43
C THR A 71 -8.54 9.18 13.12
N ASP A 72 -7.81 10.05 13.81
CA ASP A 72 -6.34 10.13 13.73
C ASP A 72 -5.63 8.90 14.33
N ALA A 73 -6.38 7.91 14.83
CA ALA A 73 -5.86 6.63 15.30
C ALA A 73 -5.95 5.52 14.23
N GLU A 74 -6.75 5.74 13.17
CA GLU A 74 -6.89 4.80 12.07
C GLU A 74 -5.88 5.14 10.96
N GLU A 75 -5.29 4.10 10.38
CA GLU A 75 -4.26 4.24 9.35
C GLU A 75 -4.89 4.11 7.95
N TYR A 76 -4.22 4.66 6.93
CA TYR A 76 -4.63 4.41 5.54
C TYR A 76 -4.13 3.03 5.09
N ASP A 77 -5.04 2.20 4.59
CA ASP A 77 -4.69 0.90 4.02
C ASP A 77 -4.21 1.04 2.57
N ILE A 78 -2.98 0.63 2.30
CA ILE A 78 -2.40 0.53 0.97
C ILE A 78 -2.21 -0.95 0.64
N ASP A 79 -3.07 -1.48 -0.22
CA ASP A 79 -2.88 -2.82 -0.76
C ASP A 79 -1.85 -2.78 -1.90
N LEU A 80 -0.83 -3.62 -1.82
CA LEU A 80 0.25 -3.75 -2.80
C LEU A 80 0.30 -5.17 -3.34
N VAL A 81 0.65 -5.30 -4.62
CA VAL A 81 1.02 -6.58 -5.23
C VAL A 81 2.53 -6.57 -5.44
N CYS A 82 3.21 -7.62 -4.98
CA CYS A 82 4.61 -7.89 -5.31
C CYS A 82 4.65 -8.99 -6.39
N GLU A 83 4.85 -8.57 -7.64
CA GLU A 83 4.93 -9.48 -8.77
C GLU A 83 6.38 -9.89 -9.02
N LEU A 84 6.65 -11.20 -9.02
CA LEU A 84 7.95 -11.77 -9.36
C LEU A 84 7.82 -12.62 -10.62
N SER A 85 8.81 -12.51 -11.52
CA SER A 85 8.91 -13.27 -12.77
C SER A 85 9.25 -14.73 -12.50
N LEU A 86 8.24 -15.49 -12.07
CA LEU A 86 8.31 -16.88 -11.66
C LEU A 86 7.17 -17.69 -12.28
N THR A 87 7.45 -18.97 -12.50
CA THR A 87 6.44 -19.99 -12.85
C THR A 87 6.07 -20.81 -11.61
N LYS A 88 4.90 -21.45 -11.66
CA LYS A 88 4.38 -22.25 -10.54
C LYS A 88 5.24 -23.46 -10.17
N ASP A 89 6.08 -23.92 -11.10
CA ASP A 89 6.97 -25.07 -10.89
C ASP A 89 8.28 -24.70 -10.18
N GLN A 90 8.61 -23.40 -10.08
CA GLN A 90 9.87 -22.95 -9.46
C GLN A 90 9.77 -22.84 -7.95
N LEU A 91 8.64 -22.35 -7.42
CA LEU A 91 8.43 -22.13 -5.99
C LEU A 91 6.98 -22.41 -5.60
N SER A 92 6.80 -23.00 -4.42
CA SER A 92 5.49 -23.03 -3.77
C SER A 92 5.08 -21.63 -3.32
N GLN A 93 3.77 -21.40 -3.18
CA GLN A 93 3.21 -20.15 -2.63
C GLN A 93 3.82 -19.80 -1.26
N LYS A 94 4.07 -20.81 -0.42
CA LYS A 94 4.71 -20.60 0.89
C LYS A 94 6.15 -20.08 0.74
N GLN A 95 6.94 -20.69 -0.14
CA GLN A 95 8.32 -20.26 -0.37
C GLN A 95 8.37 -18.85 -0.97
N LEU A 96 7.48 -18.53 -1.92
CA LEU A 96 7.33 -17.20 -2.47
C LEU A 96 7.06 -16.17 -1.36
N LYS A 97 6.07 -16.45 -0.51
CA LYS A 97 5.73 -15.60 0.63
C LYS A 97 6.88 -15.44 1.61
N ASP A 98 7.62 -16.52 1.90
CA ASP A 98 8.76 -16.49 2.81
C ASP A 98 9.92 -15.63 2.24
N LEU A 99 10.17 -15.68 0.92
CA LEU A 99 11.18 -14.87 0.24
C LEU A 99 10.84 -13.37 0.30
N VAL A 100 9.61 -13.01 -0.07
CA VAL A 100 9.15 -11.61 0.04
C VAL A 100 9.23 -11.16 1.50
N GLY A 101 8.76 -11.99 2.43
CA GLY A 101 8.83 -11.70 3.86
C GLY A 101 10.24 -11.47 4.41
N TYR A 102 11.23 -12.18 3.88
CA TYR A 102 12.64 -11.94 4.25
C TYR A 102 13.07 -10.53 3.86
N GLU A 103 12.78 -10.11 2.63
CA GLU A 103 13.12 -8.77 2.15
C GLU A 103 12.36 -7.67 2.88
N ILE A 104 11.07 -7.86 3.14
CA ILE A 104 10.24 -6.91 3.89
C ILE A 104 10.75 -6.73 5.33
N LYS A 105 11.20 -7.81 5.98
CA LYS A 105 11.87 -7.72 7.29
C LYS A 105 13.21 -7.00 7.20
N GLY A 106 13.97 -7.22 6.12
CA GLY A 106 15.21 -6.49 5.83
C GLY A 106 14.95 -4.99 5.71
N TYR A 107 13.93 -4.62 4.93
CA TYR A 107 13.53 -3.23 4.73
C TYR A 107 13.18 -2.54 6.05
N ALA A 108 12.33 -3.18 6.87
CA ALA A 108 11.92 -2.62 8.15
C ALA A 108 13.10 -2.39 9.10
N ARG A 109 14.06 -3.34 9.13
CA ARG A 109 15.30 -3.20 9.92
C ARG A 109 16.17 -2.06 9.42
N ALA A 110 16.39 -1.98 8.11
CA ALA A 110 17.23 -0.94 7.49
C ALA A 110 16.67 0.47 7.73
N ASN A 111 15.35 0.61 7.75
CA ASN A 111 14.64 1.87 8.00
C ASN A 111 14.32 2.11 9.47
N LYS A 112 14.79 1.25 10.39
CA LYS A 112 14.57 1.37 11.85
C LYS A 112 13.09 1.53 12.22
N MET A 113 12.20 0.83 11.50
CA MET A 113 10.76 0.87 11.77
C MET A 113 10.48 0.35 13.18
N LYS A 114 9.55 1.01 13.89
CA LYS A 114 9.20 0.70 15.28
C LYS A 114 8.54 -0.67 15.42
N SER A 115 7.68 -1.02 14.47
CA SER A 115 6.94 -2.28 14.46
C SER A 115 7.55 -3.24 13.45
N PRO A 116 7.75 -4.53 13.81
CA PRO A 116 8.18 -5.53 12.86
C PRO A 116 7.06 -5.81 11.83
N PRO A 117 7.40 -6.25 10.62
CA PRO A 117 6.38 -6.67 9.67
C PRO A 117 5.63 -7.91 10.17
N GLU A 118 4.32 -7.93 9.93
CA GLU A 118 3.42 -8.99 10.38
C GLU A 118 3.17 -10.01 9.26
N ASN A 119 3.20 -11.30 9.60
CA ASN A 119 2.85 -12.36 8.66
C ASN A 119 1.36 -12.65 8.74
N GLY A 120 0.56 -11.89 7.98
CA GLY A 120 -0.88 -12.12 7.88
C GLY A 120 -1.19 -13.45 7.18
N ARG A 121 -2.47 -13.80 7.01
CA ARG A 121 -2.83 -15.04 6.29
C ARG A 121 -2.40 -14.99 4.82
N ARG A 122 -2.61 -13.85 4.15
CA ARG A 122 -2.42 -13.69 2.70
C ARG A 122 -1.23 -12.79 2.34
N CYS A 123 -0.96 -11.77 3.14
CA CYS A 123 0.03 -10.74 2.88
C CYS A 123 1.09 -10.68 3.99
N TRP A 124 2.12 -9.89 3.73
CA TRP A 124 2.95 -9.27 4.76
C TRP A 124 2.49 -7.84 5.00
N THR A 125 2.36 -7.44 6.25
CA THR A 125 1.92 -6.09 6.60
C THR A 125 3.07 -5.28 7.16
N LEU A 126 3.30 -4.07 6.62
CA LEU A 126 4.23 -3.07 7.14
C LEU A 126 3.45 -1.92 7.79
N ASN A 127 3.78 -1.59 9.04
CA ASN A 127 3.13 -0.50 9.78
C ASN A 127 4.02 0.75 9.76
N TYR A 128 3.65 1.75 8.96
CA TYR A 128 4.34 3.03 8.90
C TYR A 128 3.76 4.00 9.93
N ALA A 129 4.25 3.91 11.17
CA ALA A 129 3.79 4.76 12.27
C ALA A 129 4.41 6.17 12.29
N ASP A 130 5.46 6.45 11.50
CA ASP A 130 6.15 7.75 11.51
C ASP A 130 5.63 8.66 10.38
N GLY A 131 4.81 9.64 10.76
CA GLY A 131 4.24 10.64 9.85
C GLY A 131 2.80 10.35 9.48
N ALA A 132 2.54 10.11 8.19
CA ALA A 132 1.23 9.63 7.73
C ALA A 132 1.13 8.12 8.05
N GLN A 133 0.25 7.78 8.98
CA GLN A 133 -0.01 6.40 9.38
C GLN A 133 -0.53 5.59 8.18
N PHE A 134 0.26 4.61 7.72
CA PHE A 134 -0.12 3.70 6.65
C PHE A 134 0.09 2.25 7.07
N HIS A 135 -0.91 1.41 6.82
CA HIS A 135 -0.77 -0.04 6.78
C HIS A 135 -0.56 -0.47 5.34
N MET A 136 0.60 -1.08 5.04
CA MET A 136 0.89 -1.61 3.70
C MET A 136 0.78 -3.12 3.68
N ASP A 137 -0.23 -3.61 2.99
CA ASP A 137 -0.46 -5.04 2.79
C ASP A 137 0.17 -5.50 1.48
N ILE A 138 1.25 -6.27 1.57
CA ILE A 138 2.04 -6.73 0.43
C ILE A 138 1.69 -8.19 0.15
N LEU A 139 0.98 -8.43 -0.96
CA LEU A 139 0.62 -9.75 -1.46
C LEU A 139 1.79 -10.41 -2.21
#